data_AF-A0A1Q3PEY7-F1
#
_entry.id   AF-A0A1Q3PEY7-F1
#
_cell.length_a   1.000
_cell.length_b   1.000
_cell.length_c   1.000
_cell.angle_alpha   90.00
_cell.angle_beta   90.00
_cell.angle_gamma   90.00
#
_symmetry.space_group_name_H-M   'P 1'
#
loop_
_entity.id
_entity.type
_entity.pdbx_description
1 polymer ?
#
loop_
_entity_poly.entity_id
_entity_poly.type
_entity_poly.pdbx_seq_one_letter_code
_entity_poly.pdbx_strand_id
1 'polypeptide(L)'
;MELTPMNIFKSFAGIVMLLACLLSLGFVFQKEDQAPPRFPLKISPNGRHLMDNHGTPFLMVADVAWQMLRRLSYAEAVHYMDIRKSQSFNTFLVHLLPAQPNQRNFNKVAPFLDNNDLTRPNKAYFDYLEKIVIAARERNLVVGIVVSRQSWNTVFDTQKEEAWKKYGTYVGRHFAKYPNIIWIISEEEYQSASQFKAISEGIRSESDGQIVASLNTCSPTSVNDNSPNHSQLKFIIPDSTVTPAEYAALANWQKNSAEAALRPFLIANSEFPKEITDQSTLIRNQAYQSILSSAAGFCHMSTIKNFNPTWKVNITKDGAEYIHQLVKILKGIPWEYMQPDTPDLLVDSIDKADIGIVSLSNKKMAMLYLPTSRAVRLNLKHLEGNVFGAVWYSPRTGKRWNGKDLKLDEEAIVQPPELQPEWDWILLIGSKQ
;
A
#
# COMPACT_ATOMS: atom_id res chain seq x y z
N MET A 1 -53.34 56.62 58.14
CA MET A 1 -52.05 57.33 58.26
C MET A 1 -51.07 56.52 57.45
N GLU A 2 -51.02 56.83 56.15
CA GLU A 2 -49.84 57.40 55.47
C GLU A 2 -48.89 56.28 55.02
N LEU A 3 -48.45 56.10 53.77
CA LEU A 3 -48.55 56.79 52.48
C LEU A 3 -48.16 55.72 51.43
N THR A 4 -48.87 55.62 50.31
CA THR A 4 -48.34 55.10 49.02
C THR A 4 -47.69 56.28 48.25
N PRO A 5 -47.07 56.16 47.04
CA PRO A 5 -46.76 55.04 46.12
C PRO A 5 -45.27 55.09 45.60
N MET A 6 -44.74 54.26 44.69
CA MET A 6 -44.82 54.35 43.22
C MET A 6 -43.89 53.25 42.62
N ASN A 7 -44.37 52.29 41.79
CA ASN A 7 -44.53 52.33 40.32
C ASN A 7 -43.18 52.47 39.58
N ILE A 8 -42.77 51.73 38.53
CA ILE A 8 -43.43 51.11 37.38
C ILE A 8 -42.32 50.37 36.56
N PHE A 9 -42.51 49.10 36.17
CA PHE A 9 -42.50 48.59 34.78
C PHE A 9 -42.46 47.05 34.72
N LYS A 10 -43.42 46.50 33.98
CA LYS A 10 -43.63 45.10 33.62
C LYS A 10 -42.79 44.72 32.40
N SER A 11 -42.35 43.46 32.31
CA SER A 11 -42.53 42.58 31.12
C SER A 11 -42.06 41.16 31.50
N PHE A 12 -42.92 40.16 31.66
CA PHE A 12 -43.40 39.25 30.61
C PHE A 12 -42.29 38.76 29.65
N ALA A 13 -41.82 37.53 29.89
CA ALA A 13 -41.28 36.52 28.96
C ALA A 13 -40.28 35.67 29.76
N GLY A 14 -40.58 34.43 30.11
CA GLY A 14 -40.33 33.33 29.17
C GLY A 14 -39.92 32.10 29.97
N ILE A 15 -40.89 31.24 30.27
CA ILE A 15 -40.67 29.84 30.60
C ILE A 15 -40.25 29.16 29.28
N VAL A 16 -38.99 29.34 28.87
CA VAL A 16 -38.29 28.52 27.86
C VAL A 16 -36.80 28.68 28.10
N MET A 17 -36.24 27.99 29.10
CA MET A 17 -34.79 27.76 29.13
C MET A 17 -34.47 26.52 29.96
N LEU A 18 -34.94 25.38 29.48
CA LEU A 18 -34.56 24.07 30.03
C LEU A 18 -34.54 23.01 28.93
N LEU A 19 -33.83 23.29 27.82
CA LEU A 19 -33.49 22.33 26.76
C LEU A 19 -32.52 22.98 25.74
N ALA A 20 -31.31 23.30 26.18
CA ALA A 20 -30.23 23.74 25.27
C ALA A 20 -28.83 23.42 25.85
N CYS A 21 -28.62 22.19 26.30
CA CYS A 21 -27.27 21.70 26.69
C CYS A 21 -26.91 20.33 26.08
N LEU A 22 -27.61 19.89 25.04
CA LEU A 22 -27.28 18.66 24.31
C LEU A 22 -27.40 18.96 22.82
N LEU A 23 -26.31 19.41 22.19
CA LEU A 23 -25.99 19.29 20.75
C LEU A 23 -24.80 20.20 20.40
N SER A 24 -23.66 19.94 21.01
CA SER A 24 -22.37 20.42 20.50
C SER A 24 -21.23 19.50 20.93
N LEU A 25 -21.38 18.19 20.73
CA LEU A 25 -20.20 17.34 20.52
C LEU A 25 -19.74 17.55 19.08
N GLY A 26 -19.07 18.69 18.85
CA GLY A 26 -18.12 18.75 17.75
C GLY A 26 -17.07 17.69 18.04
N PHE A 27 -16.96 16.69 17.18
CA PHE A 27 -15.77 15.85 17.12
C PHE A 27 -14.59 16.75 16.83
N VAL A 28 -13.91 17.22 17.88
CA VAL A 28 -12.55 17.71 17.76
C VAL A 28 -11.74 16.48 17.39
N PHE A 29 -11.46 16.32 16.10
CA PHE A 29 -10.41 15.41 15.64
C PHE A 29 -9.11 15.94 16.23
N GLN A 30 -8.75 15.43 17.41
CA GLN A 30 -7.40 15.55 17.90
C GLN A 30 -6.53 14.85 16.85
N LYS A 31 -5.61 15.60 16.27
CA LYS A 31 -4.61 15.04 15.36
C LYS A 31 -3.71 14.14 16.20
N GLU A 32 -4.15 12.91 16.44
CA GLU A 32 -3.27 11.85 16.91
C GLU A 32 -2.27 11.62 15.78
N ASP A 33 -1.08 12.20 15.92
CA ASP A 33 0.08 11.69 15.21
C ASP A 33 0.19 10.23 15.65
N GLN A 34 -0.30 9.32 14.80
CA GLN A 34 -0.31 7.90 15.12
C GLN A 34 1.09 7.47 15.53
N ALA A 35 1.16 6.77 16.66
CA ALA A 35 2.40 6.23 17.17
C ALA A 35 3.14 5.46 16.06
N PRO A 36 4.49 5.52 16.04
CA PRO A 36 5.24 4.81 15.03
C PRO A 36 4.91 3.30 15.07
N PRO A 37 4.83 2.64 13.91
CA PRO A 37 4.49 1.22 13.83
C PRO A 37 5.49 0.39 14.62
N ARG A 38 4.99 -0.59 15.37
CA ARG A 38 5.88 -1.55 16.06
C ARG A 38 6.15 -2.77 15.19
N PHE A 39 7.42 -3.07 15.00
CA PHE A 39 7.87 -4.24 14.26
C PHE A 39 8.10 -5.44 15.20
N PRO A 40 8.10 -6.69 14.70
CA PRO A 40 7.87 -7.09 13.30
C PRO A 40 6.40 -6.93 12.89
N LEU A 41 6.17 -6.74 11.59
CA LEU A 41 4.81 -6.79 11.04
C LEU A 41 4.28 -8.22 11.06
N LYS A 42 2.95 -8.35 11.10
CA LYS A 42 2.24 -9.63 11.11
C LYS A 42 1.14 -9.64 10.06
N ILE A 43 0.78 -10.84 9.60
CA ILE A 43 -0.45 -11.04 8.83
C ILE A 43 -1.63 -10.93 9.79
N SER A 44 -2.67 -10.19 9.39
CA SER A 44 -3.91 -10.09 10.15
C SER A 44 -4.59 -11.47 10.30
N PRO A 45 -5.38 -11.69 11.37
CA PRO A 45 -6.08 -12.97 11.58
C PRO A 45 -7.02 -13.37 10.43
N ASN A 46 -7.53 -12.40 9.68
CA ASN A 46 -8.39 -12.65 8.52
C ASN A 46 -7.61 -12.89 7.21
N GLY A 47 -6.27 -12.81 7.24
CA GLY A 47 -5.41 -13.05 6.08
C GLY A 47 -5.42 -11.97 5.00
N ARG A 48 -6.03 -10.80 5.23
CA ARG A 48 -6.26 -9.80 4.15
C ARG A 48 -5.32 -8.61 4.17
N HIS A 49 -4.85 -8.21 5.34
CA HIS A 49 -3.96 -7.06 5.50
C HIS A 49 -2.80 -7.34 6.46
N LEU A 50 -1.88 -6.37 6.54
CA LEU A 50 -0.76 -6.38 7.48
C LEU A 50 -1.13 -5.61 8.74
N MET A 51 -0.56 -6.01 9.86
CA MET A 51 -0.69 -5.30 11.13
C MET A 51 0.69 -5.08 11.73
N ASP A 52 0.83 -4.03 12.53
CA ASP A 52 1.98 -3.89 13.40
C ASP A 52 1.89 -4.86 14.58
N ASN A 53 2.94 -4.91 15.41
CA ASN A 53 3.02 -5.85 16.53
C ASN A 53 2.03 -5.54 17.68
N HIS A 54 1.27 -4.44 17.60
CA HIS A 54 0.16 -4.12 18.51
C HIS A 54 -1.21 -4.48 17.96
N GLY A 55 -1.29 -4.94 16.70
CA GLY A 55 -2.56 -5.16 16.04
C GLY A 55 -3.16 -3.87 15.45
N THR A 56 -2.35 -2.85 15.17
CA THR A 56 -2.80 -1.70 14.37
C THR A 56 -2.70 -2.05 12.89
N PRO A 57 -3.75 -1.87 12.07
CA PRO A 57 -3.66 -2.07 10.64
C PRO A 57 -2.53 -1.26 9.99
N PHE A 58 -1.70 -1.93 9.20
CA PHE A 58 -0.56 -1.35 8.52
C PHE A 58 -0.85 -1.27 7.02
N LEU A 59 -1.26 -0.10 6.55
CA LEU A 59 -1.38 0.19 5.12
C LEU A 59 0.02 0.28 4.52
N MET A 60 0.43 -0.72 3.74
CA MET A 60 1.79 -0.74 3.19
C MET A 60 1.88 0.14 1.94
N VAL A 61 2.72 1.18 1.99
CA VAL A 61 3.02 2.04 0.86
C VAL A 61 4.50 1.92 0.57
N ALA A 62 4.80 1.04 -0.37
CA ALA A 62 6.16 0.68 -0.74
C ALA A 62 6.67 1.53 -1.92
N ASP A 63 7.97 1.83 -1.95
CA ASP A 63 8.66 2.31 -3.15
C ASP A 63 9.68 1.28 -3.64
N VAL A 64 9.79 1.12 -4.95
CA VAL A 64 10.74 0.19 -5.56
C VAL A 64 12.11 0.86 -5.73
N ALA A 65 13.11 0.38 -4.99
CA ALA A 65 14.47 0.93 -4.92
C ALA A 65 15.55 -0.11 -5.29
N TRP A 66 15.32 -0.85 -6.38
CA TRP A 66 16.14 -1.99 -6.82
C TRP A 66 17.64 -1.83 -6.65
N GLN A 67 18.22 -0.74 -7.15
CA GLN A 67 19.66 -0.60 -7.23
C GLN A 67 20.27 0.20 -6.07
N MET A 68 19.54 0.44 -4.97
CA MET A 68 19.98 1.29 -3.86
C MET A 68 21.39 0.91 -3.36
N LEU A 69 21.60 -0.37 -3.04
CA LEU A 69 22.88 -0.85 -2.49
C LEU A 69 24.05 -0.70 -3.46
N ARG A 70 23.78 -0.72 -4.76
CA ARG A 70 24.81 -0.59 -5.80
C ARG A 70 25.11 0.85 -6.15
N ARG A 71 24.11 1.72 -6.12
CA ARG A 71 24.18 3.06 -6.72
C ARG A 71 24.34 4.19 -5.72
N LEU A 72 23.83 4.03 -4.51
CA LEU A 72 23.83 5.11 -3.54
C LEU A 72 24.90 4.91 -2.49
N SER A 73 25.53 6.01 -2.08
CA SER A 73 26.23 6.11 -0.80
C SER A 73 25.26 6.01 0.38
N TYR A 74 25.79 5.80 1.59
CA TYR A 74 24.98 5.82 2.81
C TYR A 74 24.20 7.13 2.97
N ALA A 75 24.85 8.28 2.77
CA ALA A 75 24.23 9.59 2.90
C ALA A 75 23.10 9.80 1.87
N GLU A 76 23.29 9.30 0.64
CA GLU A 76 22.26 9.39 -0.39
C GLU A 76 21.08 8.46 -0.13
N ALA A 77 21.33 7.25 0.37
CA ALA A 77 20.26 6.33 0.76
C ALA A 77 19.43 6.91 1.93
N VAL A 78 20.10 7.52 2.91
CA VAL A 78 19.45 8.28 4.00
C VAL A 78 18.59 9.41 3.45
N HIS A 79 19.15 10.24 2.56
CA HIS A 79 18.42 11.34 1.93
C HIS A 79 17.18 10.86 1.17
N TYR A 80 17.30 9.76 0.42
CA TYR A 80 16.18 9.11 -0.24
C TYR A 80 15.10 8.67 0.78
N MET A 81 15.50 8.00 1.87
CA MET A 81 14.58 7.54 2.90
C MET A 81 13.85 8.69 3.60
N ASP A 82 14.53 9.81 3.88
CA ASP A 82 13.93 10.99 4.49
C ASP A 82 12.85 11.60 3.57
N ILE A 83 13.14 11.73 2.28
CA ILE A 83 12.17 12.22 1.30
C ILE A 83 10.98 11.26 1.21
N ARG A 84 11.22 9.96 1.01
CA ARG A 84 10.14 8.97 0.90
C ARG A 84 9.27 8.94 2.17
N LYS A 85 9.88 9.05 3.35
CA LYS A 85 9.12 9.14 4.60
C LYS A 85 8.22 10.38 4.65
N SER A 86 8.71 11.55 4.21
CA SER A 86 7.92 12.77 4.13
C SER A 86 6.75 12.70 3.14
N GLN A 87 6.87 11.84 2.11
CA GLN A 87 5.84 11.54 1.12
C GLN A 87 4.86 10.44 1.57
N SER A 88 4.93 10.01 2.83
CA SER A 88 4.12 8.95 3.44
C SER A 88 4.43 7.53 2.99
N PHE A 89 5.54 7.29 2.28
CA PHE A 89 6.05 5.93 2.11
C PHE A 89 6.49 5.36 3.46
N ASN A 90 6.21 4.09 3.68
CA ASN A 90 6.58 3.38 4.90
C ASN A 90 7.39 2.10 4.64
N THR A 91 7.57 1.73 3.37
CA THR A 91 8.34 0.56 2.95
C THR A 91 9.17 0.92 1.71
N PHE A 92 10.34 0.30 1.56
CA PHE A 92 11.02 0.28 0.26
C PHE A 92 11.58 -1.11 -0.04
N LEU A 93 11.67 -1.43 -1.32
CA LEU A 93 12.13 -2.74 -1.80
C LEU A 93 13.51 -2.61 -2.43
N VAL A 94 14.45 -3.45 -2.04
CA VAL A 94 15.83 -3.45 -2.58
C VAL A 94 16.22 -4.84 -3.08
N HIS A 95 17.10 -4.88 -4.08
CA HIS A 95 17.82 -6.11 -4.39
C HIS A 95 18.94 -6.29 -3.37
N LEU A 96 18.95 -7.45 -2.71
CA LEU A 96 20.07 -7.85 -1.84
C LEU A 96 21.34 -8.01 -2.65
N LEU A 97 21.24 -8.68 -3.80
CA LEU A 97 22.34 -8.90 -4.72
C LEU A 97 22.34 -7.84 -5.83
N PRO A 98 23.50 -7.45 -6.38
CA PRO A 98 23.56 -6.53 -7.54
C PRO A 98 22.75 -7.04 -8.74
N ALA A 99 22.41 -6.18 -9.70
CA ALA A 99 21.66 -6.60 -10.88
C ALA A 99 22.35 -7.71 -11.69
N GLN A 100 23.68 -7.78 -11.66
CA GLN A 100 24.46 -8.81 -12.35
C GLN A 100 25.58 -9.37 -11.45
N PRO A 101 25.97 -10.65 -11.57
CA PRO A 101 27.00 -11.28 -10.74
C PRO A 101 28.40 -10.64 -10.76
N ASN A 102 28.74 -9.96 -11.85
CA ASN A 102 30.00 -9.25 -11.99
C ASN A 102 30.00 -7.84 -11.36
N GLN A 103 28.84 -7.36 -10.90
CA GLN A 103 28.71 -6.05 -10.30
C GLN A 103 29.07 -6.06 -8.80
N ARG A 104 29.21 -4.86 -8.25
CA ARG A 104 29.61 -4.60 -6.86
C ARG A 104 28.64 -3.61 -6.23
N ASN A 105 28.62 -3.53 -4.90
CA ASN A 105 27.89 -2.46 -4.23
C ASN A 105 28.56 -1.09 -4.47
N PHE A 106 27.99 -0.02 -3.92
CA PHE A 106 28.53 1.33 -4.03
C PHE A 106 30.01 1.42 -3.63
N ASN A 107 30.39 0.69 -2.56
CA ASN A 107 31.75 0.62 -2.02
C ASN A 107 32.69 -0.31 -2.79
N LYS A 108 32.30 -0.76 -3.99
CA LYS A 108 33.09 -1.68 -4.86
C LYS A 108 33.32 -3.07 -4.27
N VAL A 109 32.50 -3.49 -3.30
CA VAL A 109 32.57 -4.82 -2.66
C VAL A 109 31.64 -5.81 -3.36
N ALA A 110 32.08 -7.06 -3.52
CA ALA A 110 31.29 -8.16 -4.08
C ALA A 110 30.47 -8.84 -2.98
N PRO A 111 29.28 -9.39 -3.27
CA PRO A 111 28.48 -10.09 -2.26
C PRO A 111 29.12 -11.39 -1.77
N PHE A 112 29.92 -12.03 -2.60
CA PHE A 112 30.54 -13.32 -2.31
C PHE A 112 32.04 -13.26 -2.64
N LEU A 113 32.83 -14.07 -1.94
CA LEU A 113 34.24 -14.30 -2.22
C LEU A 113 34.39 -15.42 -3.26
N ASP A 114 35.64 -15.69 -3.67
CA ASP A 114 36.05 -16.87 -4.45
C ASP A 114 35.15 -17.18 -5.66
N ASN A 115 35.01 -16.18 -6.55
CA ASN A 115 34.24 -16.29 -7.79
C ASN A 115 32.74 -16.63 -7.59
N ASN A 116 32.09 -15.88 -6.70
CA ASN A 116 30.67 -16.03 -6.39
C ASN A 116 30.28 -17.35 -5.70
N ASP A 117 31.15 -17.88 -4.84
CA ASP A 117 30.81 -19.00 -3.96
C ASP A 117 29.76 -18.57 -2.92
N LEU A 118 28.55 -19.14 -2.98
CA LEU A 118 27.43 -18.77 -2.11
C LEU A 118 27.67 -19.17 -0.66
N THR A 119 28.59 -20.12 -0.42
CA THR A 119 29.01 -20.53 0.93
C THR A 119 30.03 -19.59 1.55
N ARG A 120 30.54 -18.61 0.78
CA ARG A 120 31.49 -17.60 1.22
C ARG A 120 30.97 -16.16 1.07
N PRO A 121 29.86 -15.79 1.76
CA PRO A 121 29.39 -14.41 1.83
C PRO A 121 30.48 -13.45 2.28
N ASN A 122 30.59 -12.31 1.61
CA ASN A 122 31.54 -11.26 1.96
C ASN A 122 30.93 -10.33 3.02
N LYS A 123 31.40 -10.44 4.27
CA LYS A 123 30.88 -9.65 5.40
C LYS A 123 30.78 -8.14 5.11
N ALA A 124 31.80 -7.53 4.48
CA ALA A 124 31.81 -6.09 4.21
C ALA A 124 30.70 -5.65 3.24
N TYR A 125 30.21 -6.56 2.38
CA TYR A 125 29.06 -6.30 1.52
C TYR A 125 27.76 -6.22 2.33
N PHE A 126 27.52 -7.20 3.19
CA PHE A 126 26.29 -7.29 3.99
C PHE A 126 26.26 -6.26 5.12
N ASP A 127 27.42 -5.91 5.71
CA ASP A 127 27.55 -4.81 6.67
C ASP A 127 27.06 -3.47 6.08
N TYR A 128 27.18 -3.27 4.76
CA TYR A 128 26.64 -2.07 4.12
C TYR A 128 25.11 -2.07 4.11
N LEU A 129 24.48 -3.19 3.76
CA LEU A 129 23.02 -3.33 3.85
C LEU A 129 22.54 -3.22 5.31
N GLU A 130 23.30 -3.75 6.27
CA GLU A 130 22.99 -3.60 7.70
C GLU A 130 22.86 -2.12 8.09
N LYS A 131 23.79 -1.27 7.64
CA LYS A 131 23.69 0.19 7.85
C LYS A 131 22.41 0.80 7.25
N ILE A 132 21.99 0.33 6.08
CA ILE A 132 20.74 0.78 5.43
C ILE A 132 19.51 0.32 6.22
N VAL A 133 19.48 -0.92 6.69
CA VAL A 133 18.39 -1.47 7.52
C VAL A 133 18.26 -0.70 8.84
N ILE A 134 19.38 -0.39 9.51
CA ILE A 134 19.39 0.43 10.73
C ILE A 134 18.81 1.81 10.44
N ALA A 135 19.28 2.48 9.40
CA ALA A 135 18.81 3.82 9.03
C ALA A 135 17.32 3.84 8.65
N ALA A 136 16.81 2.78 8.02
CA ALA A 136 15.38 2.59 7.76
C ALA A 136 14.59 2.43 9.07
N ARG A 137 15.10 1.63 10.02
CA ARG A 137 14.47 1.41 11.32
C ARG A 137 14.31 2.69 12.11
N GLU A 138 15.35 3.53 12.15
CA GLU A 138 15.32 4.86 12.80
C GLU A 138 14.23 5.78 12.23
N ARG A 139 13.80 5.54 10.99
CA ARG A 139 12.75 6.28 10.28
C ARG A 139 11.40 5.57 10.31
N ASN A 140 11.29 4.46 11.03
CA ASN A 140 10.12 3.58 11.03
C ASN A 140 9.72 3.16 9.60
N LEU A 141 10.71 2.71 8.82
CA LEU A 141 10.55 2.17 7.48
C LEU A 141 10.82 0.66 7.48
N VAL A 142 9.99 -0.08 6.74
CA VAL A 142 10.20 -1.50 6.44
C VAL A 142 11.12 -1.63 5.23
N VAL A 143 12.02 -2.61 5.28
CA VAL A 143 12.89 -2.97 4.16
C VAL A 143 12.43 -4.32 3.60
N GLY A 144 11.86 -4.30 2.40
CA GLY A 144 11.62 -5.52 1.63
C GLY A 144 12.91 -5.93 0.91
N ILE A 145 13.49 -7.05 1.31
CA ILE A 145 14.78 -7.52 0.80
C ILE A 145 14.53 -8.63 -0.21
N VAL A 146 14.72 -8.32 -1.50
CA VAL A 146 14.68 -9.31 -2.57
C VAL A 146 15.98 -10.10 -2.58
N VAL A 147 15.92 -11.33 -2.08
CA VAL A 147 17.09 -12.14 -1.71
C VAL A 147 17.90 -12.58 -2.93
N SER A 148 17.24 -12.81 -4.07
CA SER A 148 17.86 -13.13 -5.35
C SER A 148 16.88 -12.89 -6.51
N ARG A 149 17.39 -12.84 -7.74
CA ARG A 149 16.65 -12.56 -8.98
C ARG A 149 17.20 -13.44 -10.11
N GLN A 150 16.46 -13.52 -11.21
CA GLN A 150 16.78 -14.30 -12.41
C GLN A 150 18.24 -14.17 -12.89
N SER A 151 18.80 -12.96 -12.84
CA SER A 151 20.16 -12.68 -13.31
C SER A 151 21.26 -13.40 -12.52
N TRP A 152 20.95 -13.96 -11.35
CA TRP A 152 21.86 -14.76 -10.54
C TRP A 152 21.67 -16.26 -10.70
N ASN A 153 20.68 -16.72 -11.47
CA ASN A 153 20.37 -18.15 -11.59
C ASN A 153 21.57 -18.95 -12.07
N THR A 154 22.32 -18.49 -13.07
CA THR A 154 23.52 -19.19 -13.54
C THR A 154 24.53 -19.44 -12.41
N VAL A 155 24.68 -18.51 -11.45
CA VAL A 155 25.54 -18.72 -10.28
C VAL A 155 24.91 -19.73 -9.33
N PHE A 156 23.62 -19.60 -9.05
CA PHE A 156 22.91 -20.50 -8.12
C PHE A 156 22.86 -21.94 -8.66
N ASP A 157 22.57 -22.13 -9.94
CA ASP A 157 22.41 -23.43 -10.61
C ASP A 157 23.72 -24.22 -10.72
N THR A 158 24.87 -23.53 -10.68
CA THR A 158 26.18 -24.21 -10.61
C THR A 158 26.51 -24.75 -9.22
N GLN A 159 25.71 -24.40 -8.21
CA GLN A 159 25.89 -24.82 -6.82
C GLN A 159 24.76 -25.75 -6.38
N LYS A 160 25.00 -26.51 -5.30
CA LYS A 160 24.05 -27.51 -4.79
C LYS A 160 23.13 -26.91 -3.72
N GLU A 161 22.05 -27.61 -3.42
CA GLU A 161 21.04 -27.23 -2.41
C GLU A 161 21.65 -26.81 -1.06
N GLU A 162 22.71 -27.49 -0.61
CA GLU A 162 23.43 -27.15 0.62
C GLU A 162 23.99 -25.72 0.60
N ALA A 163 24.49 -25.26 -0.55
CA ALA A 163 25.01 -23.90 -0.70
C ALA A 163 23.88 -22.85 -0.65
N TRP A 164 22.74 -23.14 -1.27
CA TRP A 164 21.55 -22.27 -1.21
C TRP A 164 21.04 -22.13 0.23
N LYS A 165 20.99 -23.25 0.98
CA LYS A 165 20.59 -23.26 2.38
C LYS A 165 21.60 -22.52 3.26
N LYS A 166 22.91 -22.72 3.05
CA LYS A 166 23.98 -21.97 3.75
C LYS A 166 23.88 -20.47 3.49
N TYR A 167 23.59 -20.07 2.25
CA TYR A 167 23.34 -18.67 1.91
C TYR A 167 22.12 -18.12 2.65
N GLY A 168 20.98 -18.81 2.60
CA GLY A 168 19.78 -18.42 3.34
C GLY A 168 20.03 -18.30 4.85
N THR A 169 20.74 -19.26 5.43
CA THR A 169 21.13 -19.27 6.86
C THR A 169 22.01 -18.07 7.21
N TYR A 170 23.02 -17.78 6.38
CA TYR A 170 23.88 -16.62 6.61
C TYR A 170 23.09 -15.31 6.59
N VAL A 171 22.23 -15.13 5.58
CA VAL A 171 21.40 -13.92 5.44
C VAL A 171 20.42 -13.79 6.61
N GLY A 172 19.68 -14.86 6.92
CA GLY A 172 18.76 -14.90 8.05
C GLY A 172 19.46 -14.51 9.35
N ARG A 173 20.58 -15.15 9.68
CA ARG A 173 21.36 -14.87 10.90
C ARG A 173 21.88 -13.44 10.96
N HIS A 174 22.41 -12.92 9.85
CA HIS A 174 23.01 -11.59 9.81
C HIS A 174 21.98 -10.49 10.11
N PHE A 175 20.73 -10.70 9.73
CA PHE A 175 19.66 -9.70 9.82
C PHE A 175 18.54 -10.03 10.82
N ALA A 176 18.55 -11.19 11.47
CA ALA A 176 17.50 -11.66 12.39
C ALA A 176 17.13 -10.66 13.50
N LYS A 177 18.12 -9.89 13.97
CA LYS A 177 17.94 -8.87 15.03
C LYS A 177 17.17 -7.62 14.58
N TYR A 178 16.86 -7.47 13.29
CA TYR A 178 16.18 -6.29 12.73
C TYR A 178 14.72 -6.59 12.42
N PRO A 179 13.76 -6.13 13.23
CA PRO A 179 12.37 -6.54 13.07
C PRO A 179 11.67 -5.87 11.87
N ASN A 180 12.26 -4.82 11.28
CA ASN A 180 11.69 -4.04 10.17
C ASN A 180 12.00 -4.62 8.78
N ILE A 181 12.15 -5.95 8.67
CA ILE A 181 12.50 -6.65 7.42
C ILE A 181 11.33 -7.52 6.95
N ILE A 182 11.15 -7.54 5.63
CA ILE A 182 10.37 -8.56 4.93
C ILE A 182 11.32 -9.25 3.94
N TRP A 183 11.44 -10.57 4.02
CA TRP A 183 12.20 -11.35 3.05
C TRP A 183 11.36 -11.57 1.81
N ILE A 184 11.93 -11.38 0.63
CA ILE A 184 11.23 -11.56 -0.64
C ILE A 184 12.03 -12.56 -1.48
N ILE A 185 11.43 -13.73 -1.75
CA ILE A 185 12.05 -14.86 -2.43
C ILE A 185 11.09 -15.31 -3.54
N SER A 186 11.58 -15.44 -4.78
CA SER A 186 10.71 -15.83 -5.91
C SER A 186 10.32 -17.30 -5.82
N GLU A 187 9.01 -17.59 -5.92
CA GLU A 187 8.47 -18.95 -5.80
C GLU A 187 8.53 -19.74 -7.11
N GLU A 188 8.23 -19.12 -8.27
CA GLU A 188 7.93 -19.88 -9.49
C GLU A 188 8.38 -19.26 -10.81
N GLU A 189 8.61 -17.95 -10.89
CA GLU A 189 8.79 -17.27 -12.18
C GLU A 189 10.22 -17.33 -12.71
N TYR A 190 11.19 -17.32 -11.80
CA TYR A 190 12.61 -17.25 -12.14
C TYR A 190 13.48 -18.16 -11.30
N GLN A 191 12.92 -18.97 -10.39
CA GLN A 191 13.70 -19.84 -9.51
C GLN A 191 13.00 -21.19 -9.39
N SER A 192 13.79 -22.25 -9.20
CA SER A 192 13.22 -23.57 -8.95
C SER A 192 12.58 -23.62 -7.56
N ALA A 193 11.51 -24.39 -7.41
CA ALA A 193 10.86 -24.61 -6.11
C ALA A 193 11.85 -25.11 -5.04
N SER A 194 12.86 -25.90 -5.43
CA SER A 194 13.93 -26.37 -4.55
C SER A 194 14.83 -25.23 -4.04
N GLN A 195 15.17 -24.26 -4.91
CA GLN A 195 15.92 -23.07 -4.50
C GLN A 195 15.11 -22.21 -3.53
N PHE A 196 13.84 -21.92 -3.86
CA PHE A 196 12.95 -21.19 -2.98
C PHE A 196 12.88 -21.85 -1.60
N LYS A 197 12.63 -23.17 -1.56
CA LYS A 197 12.54 -23.94 -0.32
C LYS A 197 13.84 -23.85 0.49
N ALA A 198 14.98 -24.16 -0.11
CA ALA A 198 16.26 -24.21 0.61
C ALA A 198 16.67 -22.84 1.19
N ILE A 199 16.49 -21.77 0.42
CA ILE A 199 16.80 -20.40 0.88
C ILE A 199 15.81 -19.99 1.98
N SER A 200 14.51 -20.25 1.80
CA SER A 200 13.47 -19.92 2.78
C SER A 200 13.67 -20.67 4.10
N GLU A 201 13.99 -21.96 4.06
CA GLU A 201 14.31 -22.76 5.25
C GLU A 201 15.54 -22.21 5.99
N GLY A 202 16.60 -21.87 5.26
CA GLY A 202 17.82 -21.30 5.87
C GLY A 202 17.54 -19.95 6.54
N ILE A 203 16.74 -19.09 5.92
CA ILE A 203 16.34 -17.82 6.53
C ILE A 203 15.50 -18.07 7.79
N ARG A 204 14.44 -18.90 7.68
CA ARG A 204 13.53 -19.21 8.78
C ARG A 204 14.22 -19.87 9.97
N SER A 205 15.30 -20.64 9.77
CA SER A 205 16.03 -21.25 10.88
C SER A 205 16.74 -20.25 11.79
N GLU A 206 16.92 -19.00 11.34
CA GLU A 206 17.67 -17.97 12.07
C GLU A 206 16.85 -16.70 12.35
N SER A 207 15.77 -16.47 11.61
CA SER A 207 14.95 -15.25 11.69
C SER A 207 13.46 -15.54 11.88
N ASP A 208 13.14 -16.39 12.85
CA ASP A 208 11.76 -16.76 13.15
C ASP A 208 10.90 -15.51 13.48
N GLY A 209 9.64 -15.52 13.04
CA GLY A 209 8.71 -14.41 13.20
C GLY A 209 8.81 -13.25 12.19
N GLN A 210 9.79 -13.23 11.29
CA GLN A 210 9.83 -12.30 10.16
C GLN A 210 9.01 -12.83 8.96
N ILE A 211 8.37 -11.93 8.22
CA ILE A 211 7.56 -12.30 7.05
C ILE A 211 8.45 -12.75 5.90
N VAL A 212 8.14 -13.91 5.32
CA VAL A 212 8.63 -14.34 4.01
C VAL A 212 7.54 -14.11 2.97
N ALA A 213 7.84 -13.27 1.99
CA ALA A 213 6.99 -12.91 0.87
C ALA A 213 7.52 -13.47 -0.44
N SER A 214 6.68 -13.51 -1.47
CA SER A 214 7.08 -13.82 -2.84
C SER A 214 7.02 -12.60 -3.76
N LEU A 215 7.76 -12.68 -4.87
CA LEU A 215 7.79 -11.68 -5.93
C LEU A 215 7.39 -12.32 -7.26
N ASN A 216 6.39 -11.73 -7.90
CA ASN A 216 5.87 -12.12 -9.21
C ASN A 216 5.84 -10.89 -10.13
N THR A 217 6.06 -11.08 -11.43
CA THR A 217 5.99 -10.00 -12.43
C THR A 217 4.70 -10.05 -13.23
N CYS A 218 4.32 -11.20 -13.77
CA CYS A 218 3.19 -11.26 -14.72
C CYS A 218 2.20 -12.41 -14.48
N SER A 219 2.55 -13.43 -13.67
CA SER A 219 1.77 -14.67 -13.65
C SER A 219 0.85 -14.82 -12.43
N PRO A 220 -0.39 -15.29 -12.64
CA PRO A 220 -1.23 -15.78 -11.57
C PRO A 220 -0.57 -17.01 -10.94
N THR A 221 -0.20 -16.92 -9.66
CA THR A 221 0.21 -18.10 -8.88
C THR A 221 -1.02 -18.92 -8.54
N SER A 222 -0.85 -20.24 -8.39
CA SER A 222 -1.96 -21.12 -8.02
C SER A 222 -2.68 -20.62 -6.75
N VAL A 223 -4.02 -20.60 -6.81
CA VAL A 223 -4.88 -20.04 -5.75
C VAL A 223 -4.93 -20.94 -4.51
N ASN A 224 -4.63 -22.24 -4.69
CA ASN A 224 -4.73 -23.28 -3.68
C ASN A 224 -3.42 -24.06 -3.54
N ASP A 225 -2.35 -23.39 -3.08
CA ASP A 225 -1.16 -24.12 -2.67
C ASP A 225 -1.17 -24.33 -1.15
N ASN A 226 -1.60 -25.53 -0.74
CA ASN A 226 -1.49 -26.01 0.64
C ASN A 226 -0.06 -26.47 1.00
N SER A 227 0.94 -26.18 0.15
CA SER A 227 2.34 -26.46 0.44
C SER A 227 2.77 -25.78 1.74
N PRO A 228 3.44 -26.50 2.66
CA PRO A 228 4.02 -25.90 3.87
C PRO A 228 5.12 -24.86 3.56
N ASN A 229 5.55 -24.77 2.30
CA ASN A 229 6.55 -23.83 1.81
C ASN A 229 5.89 -22.72 0.98
N HIS A 230 4.91 -22.03 1.56
CA HIS A 230 4.32 -20.86 0.92
C HIS A 230 4.77 -19.55 1.60
N SER A 231 4.85 -18.48 0.80
CA SER A 231 4.97 -17.10 1.26
C SER A 231 3.72 -16.65 2.01
N GLN A 232 3.89 -15.77 2.97
CA GLN A 232 2.83 -15.16 3.77
C GLN A 232 2.27 -13.87 3.13
N LEU A 233 2.99 -13.31 2.16
CA LEU A 233 2.69 -12.03 1.50
C LEU A 233 3.13 -12.13 0.03
N LYS A 234 2.40 -11.50 -0.89
CA LYS A 234 2.79 -11.44 -2.30
C LYS A 234 3.09 -10.01 -2.75
N PHE A 235 4.21 -9.80 -3.41
CA PHE A 235 4.50 -8.60 -4.19
C PHE A 235 4.34 -8.92 -5.67
N ILE A 236 3.46 -8.18 -6.33
CA ILE A 236 3.26 -8.26 -7.77
C ILE A 236 3.82 -6.98 -8.38
N ILE A 237 4.92 -7.08 -9.11
CA ILE A 237 5.60 -5.94 -9.69
C ILE A 237 5.69 -6.18 -11.20
N PRO A 238 4.73 -5.64 -11.98
CA PRO A 238 4.73 -5.75 -13.43
C PRO A 238 6.06 -5.34 -14.03
N ASP A 239 6.53 -6.09 -15.03
CA ASP A 239 7.71 -5.66 -15.77
C ASP A 239 7.37 -4.50 -16.73
N SER A 240 8.40 -3.98 -17.42
CA SER A 240 8.27 -2.85 -18.34
C SER A 240 7.56 -3.18 -19.65
N THR A 241 7.19 -4.44 -19.88
CA THR A 241 6.52 -4.91 -21.09
C THR A 241 5.02 -5.06 -20.91
N VAL A 242 4.53 -5.04 -19.66
CA VAL A 242 3.10 -5.11 -19.34
C VAL A 242 2.35 -3.90 -19.89
N THR A 243 1.41 -4.17 -20.79
CA THR A 243 0.48 -3.19 -21.36
C THR A 243 -0.60 -2.77 -20.35
N PRO A 244 -1.28 -1.62 -20.56
CA PRO A 244 -2.42 -1.24 -19.71
C PRO A 244 -3.53 -2.30 -19.63
N ALA A 245 -3.80 -3.02 -20.71
CA ALA A 245 -4.82 -4.06 -20.75
C ALA A 245 -4.41 -5.29 -19.93
N GLU A 246 -3.15 -5.71 -20.02
CA GLU A 246 -2.59 -6.79 -19.20
C GLU A 246 -2.55 -6.40 -17.73
N TYR A 247 -2.25 -5.14 -17.41
CA TYR A 247 -2.34 -4.62 -16.05
C TYR A 247 -3.76 -4.74 -15.48
N ALA A 248 -4.77 -4.31 -16.25
CA ALA A 248 -6.15 -4.39 -15.82
C ALA A 248 -6.60 -5.85 -15.62
N ALA A 249 -6.18 -6.77 -16.51
CA ALA A 249 -6.42 -8.19 -16.36
C ALA A 249 -5.76 -8.76 -15.08
N LEU A 250 -4.52 -8.35 -14.80
CA LEU A 250 -3.80 -8.72 -13.59
C LEU A 250 -4.52 -8.21 -12.33
N ALA A 251 -4.93 -6.94 -12.29
CA ALA A 251 -5.65 -6.37 -11.16
C ALA A 251 -7.00 -7.07 -10.89
N ASN A 252 -7.74 -7.41 -11.96
CA ASN A 252 -8.99 -8.17 -11.88
C ASN A 252 -8.76 -9.61 -11.40
N TRP A 253 -7.72 -10.27 -11.90
CA TRP A 253 -7.35 -11.60 -11.43
C TRP A 253 -7.02 -11.61 -9.94
N GLN A 254 -6.25 -10.62 -9.47
CA GLN A 254 -5.90 -10.49 -8.05
C GLN A 254 -7.13 -10.30 -7.17
N LYS A 255 -8.07 -9.44 -7.59
CA LYS A 255 -9.35 -9.27 -6.90
C LYS A 255 -10.03 -10.63 -6.64
N ASN A 256 -10.16 -11.45 -7.67
CA ASN A 256 -10.82 -12.76 -7.57
C ASN A 256 -9.99 -13.79 -6.78
N SER A 257 -8.67 -13.75 -6.90
CA SER A 257 -7.78 -14.77 -6.31
C SER A 257 -7.43 -14.50 -4.85
N ALA A 258 -7.31 -13.24 -4.45
CA ALA A 258 -7.08 -12.85 -3.07
C ALA A 258 -8.27 -13.19 -2.16
N GLU A 259 -9.50 -13.15 -2.70
CA GLU A 259 -10.68 -13.63 -1.99
C GLU A 259 -10.59 -15.09 -1.59
N ALA A 260 -9.97 -15.92 -2.44
CA ALA A 260 -9.81 -17.35 -2.21
C ALA A 260 -8.55 -17.70 -1.40
N ALA A 261 -7.44 -16.98 -1.59
CA ALA A 261 -6.14 -17.36 -1.03
C ALA A 261 -5.86 -16.87 0.41
N LEU A 262 -6.70 -15.97 0.96
CA LEU A 262 -6.53 -15.36 2.31
C LEU A 262 -5.07 -14.96 2.62
N ARG A 263 -4.42 -14.34 1.63
CA ARG A 263 -3.02 -13.91 1.71
C ARG A 263 -2.95 -12.44 1.29
N PRO A 264 -2.37 -11.55 2.11
CA PRO A 264 -2.25 -10.16 1.71
C PRO A 264 -1.30 -10.04 0.50
N PHE A 265 -1.56 -9.05 -0.34
CA PHE A 265 -0.73 -8.78 -1.50
C PHE A 265 -0.56 -7.28 -1.72
N LEU A 266 0.48 -6.92 -2.46
CA LEU A 266 0.68 -5.60 -3.04
C LEU A 266 0.85 -5.75 -4.53
N ILE A 267 0.17 -4.91 -5.30
CA ILE A 267 0.44 -4.74 -6.73
C ILE A 267 1.11 -3.39 -6.94
N ALA A 268 2.13 -3.37 -7.79
CA ALA A 268 2.79 -2.14 -8.19
C ALA A 268 2.08 -1.46 -9.36
N ASN A 269 2.32 -0.17 -9.59
CA ASN A 269 1.98 0.41 -10.90
C ASN A 269 2.88 -0.18 -12.00
N SER A 270 2.37 -0.26 -13.23
CA SER A 270 3.17 -0.69 -14.38
C SER A 270 4.24 0.34 -14.75
N GLU A 271 5.33 -0.16 -15.33
CA GLU A 271 6.38 0.67 -15.90
C GLU A 271 6.03 1.02 -17.34
N PHE A 272 5.95 2.32 -17.65
CA PHE A 272 5.61 2.79 -18.98
C PHE A 272 6.82 3.39 -19.72
N PRO A 273 6.79 3.41 -21.06
CA PRO A 273 7.88 3.96 -21.88
C PRO A 273 8.22 5.39 -21.46
N LYS A 274 9.51 5.74 -21.57
CA LYS A 274 10.10 7.03 -21.18
C LYS A 274 9.48 8.26 -21.88
N GLU A 275 8.61 8.04 -22.86
CA GLU A 275 8.02 9.05 -23.75
C GLU A 275 6.73 9.67 -23.18
N ILE A 276 6.15 9.11 -22.12
CA ILE A 276 4.98 9.70 -21.45
C ILE A 276 5.45 10.81 -20.50
N THR A 277 5.07 12.05 -20.80
CA THR A 277 5.54 13.27 -20.09
C THR A 277 4.88 13.51 -18.73
N ASP A 278 3.72 12.90 -18.46
CA ASP A 278 3.08 12.89 -17.14
C ASP A 278 2.26 11.59 -16.94
N GLN A 279 2.59 10.81 -15.90
CA GLN A 279 1.93 9.53 -15.58
C GLN A 279 1.07 9.61 -14.31
N SER A 280 0.89 10.81 -13.76
CA SER A 280 0.24 11.05 -12.48
C SER A 280 -1.15 10.43 -12.37
N THR A 281 -2.01 10.65 -13.37
CA THR A 281 -3.39 10.14 -13.37
C THR A 281 -3.42 8.61 -13.44
N LEU A 282 -2.55 8.01 -14.24
CA LEU A 282 -2.46 6.57 -14.38
C LEU A 282 -1.98 5.91 -13.09
N ILE A 283 -0.97 6.49 -12.43
CA ILE A 283 -0.46 5.99 -11.15
C ILE A 283 -1.49 6.14 -10.04
N ARG A 284 -2.23 7.25 -9.98
CA ARG A 284 -3.36 7.39 -9.04
C ARG A 284 -4.42 6.32 -9.30
N ASN A 285 -4.81 6.12 -10.56
CA ASN A 285 -5.77 5.10 -10.94
C ASN A 285 -5.34 3.71 -10.47
N GLN A 286 -4.11 3.29 -10.80
CA GLN A 286 -3.57 2.00 -10.40
C GLN A 286 -3.41 1.86 -8.88
N ALA A 287 -3.06 2.94 -8.18
CA ALA A 287 -2.97 2.94 -6.72
C ALA A 287 -4.35 2.73 -6.05
N TYR A 288 -5.40 3.39 -6.53
CA TYR A 288 -6.76 3.14 -6.03
C TYR A 288 -7.29 1.78 -6.48
N GLN A 289 -7.02 1.34 -7.71
CA GLN A 289 -7.37 -0.02 -8.17
C GLN A 289 -6.76 -1.10 -7.27
N SER A 290 -5.53 -0.92 -6.79
CA SER A 290 -4.91 -1.82 -5.81
C SER A 290 -5.79 -2.01 -4.57
N ILE A 291 -6.28 -0.90 -4.00
CA ILE A 291 -7.18 -0.93 -2.84
C ILE A 291 -8.55 -1.52 -3.21
N LEU A 292 -9.05 -1.22 -4.41
CA LEU A 292 -10.32 -1.76 -4.89
C LEU A 292 -10.29 -3.28 -5.09
N SER A 293 -9.11 -3.84 -5.35
CA SER A 293 -8.85 -5.28 -5.35
C SER A 293 -8.53 -5.86 -3.96
N SER A 294 -8.70 -5.07 -2.88
CA SER A 294 -8.38 -5.44 -1.49
C SER A 294 -6.92 -5.79 -1.24
N ALA A 295 -5.99 -5.12 -1.93
CA ALA A 295 -4.58 -5.20 -1.60
C ALA A 295 -4.31 -4.63 -0.19
N ALA A 296 -3.24 -5.09 0.45
CA ALA A 296 -2.79 -4.57 1.75
C ALA A 296 -2.13 -3.19 1.66
N GLY A 297 -2.18 -2.57 0.48
CA GLY A 297 -1.59 -1.28 0.17
C GLY A 297 -1.19 -1.19 -1.31
N PHE A 298 -0.11 -0.47 -1.58
CA PHE A 298 0.33 -0.18 -2.95
C PHE A 298 1.85 -0.12 -3.04
N CYS A 299 2.39 -0.61 -4.16
CA CYS A 299 3.83 -0.58 -4.43
C CYS A 299 4.12 0.43 -5.56
N HIS A 300 4.72 1.55 -5.24
CA HIS A 300 5.07 2.54 -6.22
C HIS A 300 6.34 2.14 -6.97
N MET A 301 6.28 2.15 -8.30
CA MET A 301 7.41 1.95 -9.19
C MET A 301 7.57 3.16 -10.10
N SER A 302 8.69 3.88 -9.96
CA SER A 302 8.97 5.09 -10.74
C SER A 302 10.23 4.96 -11.60
N THR A 303 10.54 6.00 -12.37
CA THR A 303 11.76 6.05 -13.19
C THR A 303 13.04 6.01 -12.34
N ILE A 304 12.95 6.29 -11.03
CA ILE A 304 14.10 6.36 -10.13
C ILE A 304 14.52 5.03 -9.51
N LYS A 305 13.80 3.93 -9.74
CA LYS A 305 14.09 2.60 -9.14
C LYS A 305 15.53 2.11 -9.30
N ASN A 306 16.19 2.55 -10.39
CA ASN A 306 17.56 2.18 -10.74
C ASN A 306 18.60 3.26 -10.38
N PHE A 307 18.18 4.37 -9.76
CA PHE A 307 19.02 5.48 -9.32
C PHE A 307 19.94 6.04 -10.42
N ASN A 308 19.37 6.28 -11.61
CA ASN A 308 20.05 7.05 -12.65
C ASN A 308 20.31 8.49 -12.16
N PRO A 309 21.26 9.25 -12.74
CA PRO A 309 21.71 10.53 -12.17
C PRO A 309 20.62 11.56 -11.86
N THR A 310 19.49 11.52 -12.55
CA THR A 310 18.35 12.43 -12.37
C THR A 310 17.44 12.07 -11.19
N TRP A 311 17.74 11.01 -10.42
CA TRP A 311 16.83 10.51 -9.38
C TRP A 311 16.48 11.57 -8.32
N LYS A 312 17.43 12.44 -7.94
CA LYS A 312 17.20 13.52 -6.96
C LYS A 312 16.19 14.56 -7.45
N VAL A 313 16.12 14.77 -8.77
CA VAL A 313 15.17 15.70 -9.40
C VAL A 313 13.80 15.03 -9.60
N ASN A 314 13.78 13.72 -9.82
CA ASN A 314 12.58 12.97 -10.16
C ASN A 314 11.89 12.33 -8.94
N ILE A 315 12.50 12.31 -7.76
CA ILE A 315 11.94 11.68 -6.55
C ILE A 315 10.60 12.31 -6.09
N THR A 316 10.32 13.54 -6.49
CA THR A 316 9.04 14.22 -6.21
C THR A 316 8.07 14.18 -7.39
N LYS A 317 8.37 13.39 -8.42
CA LYS A 317 7.57 13.26 -9.65
C LYS A 317 7.12 11.83 -9.81
N ASP A 318 6.59 11.52 -10.99
CA ASP A 318 6.13 10.20 -11.39
C ASP A 318 5.07 9.67 -10.42
N GLY A 319 4.14 10.52 -9.96
CA GLY A 319 3.04 10.13 -9.08
C GLY A 319 3.38 10.12 -7.58
N ALA A 320 4.66 10.22 -7.20
CA ALA A 320 5.07 10.29 -5.80
C ALA A 320 4.45 11.50 -5.06
N GLU A 321 4.16 12.59 -5.77
CA GLU A 321 3.55 13.80 -5.22
C GLU A 321 2.11 13.61 -4.69
N TYR A 322 1.42 12.53 -5.07
CA TYR A 322 0.05 12.24 -4.62
C TYR A 322 -0.04 11.15 -3.56
N ILE A 323 1.04 10.42 -3.30
CA ILE A 323 1.05 9.29 -2.35
C ILE A 323 0.67 9.76 -0.94
N HIS A 324 1.08 10.97 -0.55
CA HIS A 324 0.63 11.56 0.71
C HIS A 324 -0.90 11.67 0.77
N GLN A 325 -1.56 12.06 -0.33
CA GLN A 325 -3.02 12.19 -0.38
C GLN A 325 -3.71 10.82 -0.36
N LEU A 326 -3.18 9.83 -1.08
CA LEU A 326 -3.63 8.44 -1.02
C LEU A 326 -3.65 7.95 0.43
N VAL A 327 -2.52 8.06 1.14
CA VAL A 327 -2.41 7.62 2.53
C VAL A 327 -3.35 8.40 3.43
N LYS A 328 -3.43 9.73 3.28
CA LYS A 328 -4.31 10.57 4.09
C LYS A 328 -5.78 10.18 3.95
N ILE A 329 -6.24 9.92 2.72
CA ILE A 329 -7.63 9.53 2.45
C ILE A 329 -7.91 8.14 3.01
N LEU A 330 -7.05 7.16 2.72
CA LEU A 330 -7.24 5.77 3.17
C LEU A 330 -7.18 5.64 4.70
N LYS A 331 -6.33 6.41 5.38
CA LYS A 331 -6.33 6.45 6.86
C LYS A 331 -7.59 7.05 7.47
N GLY A 332 -8.36 7.82 6.69
CA GLY A 332 -9.63 8.40 7.12
C GLY A 332 -10.81 7.44 7.02
N ILE A 333 -10.59 6.20 6.54
CA ILE A 333 -11.62 5.19 6.35
C ILE A 333 -11.14 3.82 6.86
N PRO A 334 -12.06 2.91 7.23
CA PRO A 334 -11.77 1.51 7.59
C PRO A 334 -11.36 0.66 6.36
N TRP A 335 -10.30 1.05 5.65
CA TRP A 335 -9.85 0.41 4.41
C TRP A 335 -9.55 -1.09 4.61
N GLU A 336 -9.08 -1.48 5.78
CA GLU A 336 -8.70 -2.85 6.15
C GLU A 336 -9.90 -3.82 6.23
N TYR A 337 -11.11 -3.26 6.32
CA TYR A 337 -12.38 -3.98 6.33
C TYR A 337 -13.17 -3.85 5.03
N MET A 338 -12.68 -3.05 4.09
CA MET A 338 -13.29 -2.92 2.77
C MET A 338 -13.00 -4.16 1.92
N GLN A 339 -14.01 -4.61 1.18
CA GLN A 339 -13.95 -5.77 0.31
C GLN A 339 -14.47 -5.39 -1.06
N PRO A 340 -14.03 -6.07 -2.14
CA PRO A 340 -14.51 -5.77 -3.48
C PRO A 340 -16.02 -6.01 -3.54
N ASP A 341 -16.75 -5.10 -4.17
CA ASP A 341 -18.20 -5.24 -4.32
C ASP A 341 -18.57 -5.54 -5.77
N THR A 342 -19.78 -6.06 -5.96
CA THR A 342 -20.42 -6.04 -7.28
C THR A 342 -20.77 -4.59 -7.61
N PRO A 343 -20.74 -4.21 -8.90
CA PRO A 343 -21.07 -2.85 -9.31
C PRO A 343 -22.59 -2.57 -9.26
N ASP A 344 -23.37 -3.32 -8.47
CA ASP A 344 -24.84 -3.19 -8.41
C ASP A 344 -25.33 -1.97 -7.63
N LEU A 345 -24.42 -1.31 -6.91
CA LEU A 345 -24.63 0.05 -6.41
C LEU A 345 -24.75 1.08 -7.56
N LEU A 346 -24.24 0.78 -8.75
CA LEU A 346 -24.35 1.65 -9.93
C LEU A 346 -25.52 1.18 -10.79
N VAL A 347 -26.31 2.12 -11.32
CA VAL A 347 -27.45 1.78 -12.18
C VAL A 347 -27.00 1.60 -13.64
N ASP A 348 -26.15 2.50 -14.13
CA ASP A 348 -25.81 2.60 -15.55
C ASP A 348 -24.65 1.66 -15.94
N SER A 349 -24.79 0.92 -17.05
CA SER A 349 -23.82 -0.10 -17.46
C SER A 349 -22.41 0.43 -17.76
N ILE A 350 -22.32 1.69 -18.23
CA ILE A 350 -21.02 2.36 -18.48
C ILE A 350 -20.29 2.58 -17.16
N ASP A 351 -21.02 3.04 -16.14
CA ASP A 351 -20.47 3.25 -14.81
C ASP A 351 -20.05 1.92 -14.16
N LYS A 352 -20.85 0.86 -14.34
CA LYS A 352 -20.49 -0.49 -13.87
C LYS A 352 -19.16 -1.02 -14.45
N ALA A 353 -18.81 -0.61 -15.66
CA ALA A 353 -17.58 -1.03 -16.32
C ALA A 353 -16.34 -0.21 -15.90
N ASP A 354 -16.54 1.07 -15.59
CA ASP A 354 -15.43 2.02 -15.37
C ASP A 354 -15.13 2.31 -13.89
N ILE A 355 -16.13 2.24 -13.01
CA ILE A 355 -16.03 2.67 -11.61
C ILE A 355 -15.76 1.45 -10.73
N GLY A 356 -14.60 1.45 -10.06
CA GLY A 356 -14.29 0.43 -9.08
C GLY A 356 -14.97 0.72 -7.73
N ILE A 357 -15.48 -0.33 -7.09
CA ILE A 357 -16.22 -0.25 -5.82
C ILE A 357 -15.67 -1.25 -4.81
N VAL A 358 -15.50 -0.77 -3.58
CA VAL A 358 -15.38 -1.61 -2.38
C VAL A 358 -16.42 -1.21 -1.35
N SER A 359 -16.82 -2.15 -0.51
CA SER A 359 -17.74 -1.89 0.60
C SER A 359 -17.35 -2.64 1.86
N LEU A 360 -17.85 -2.16 3.00
CA LEU A 360 -17.81 -2.92 4.23
C LEU A 360 -18.68 -4.18 4.10
N SER A 361 -18.29 -5.27 4.76
CA SER A 361 -19.07 -6.52 4.76
C SER A 361 -20.51 -6.35 5.28
N ASN A 362 -20.73 -5.39 6.18
CA ASN A 362 -22.06 -5.05 6.68
C ASN A 362 -22.86 -4.10 5.76
N LYS A 363 -22.32 -3.77 4.58
CA LYS A 363 -22.91 -2.89 3.57
C LYS A 363 -23.33 -1.50 4.07
N LYS A 364 -22.82 -1.05 5.23
CA LYS A 364 -23.09 0.30 5.76
C LYS A 364 -22.28 1.40 5.09
N MET A 365 -21.23 1.06 4.35
CA MET A 365 -20.42 2.04 3.63
C MET A 365 -19.79 1.43 2.38
N ALA A 366 -19.74 2.22 1.30
CA ALA A 366 -19.00 1.92 0.09
C ALA A 366 -18.05 3.08 -0.27
N MET A 367 -16.92 2.73 -0.88
CA MET A 367 -16.00 3.64 -1.54
C MET A 367 -15.99 3.34 -3.03
N LEU A 368 -16.15 4.38 -3.84
CA LEU A 368 -16.09 4.32 -5.29
C LEU A 368 -14.91 5.18 -5.77
N TYR A 369 -14.16 4.67 -6.74
CA TYR A 369 -13.17 5.45 -7.47
C TYR A 369 -13.66 5.71 -8.90
N LEU A 370 -13.89 6.99 -9.21
CA LEU A 370 -14.33 7.47 -10.50
C LEU A 370 -13.10 7.96 -11.27
N PRO A 371 -12.71 7.31 -12.39
CA PRO A 371 -11.54 7.73 -13.16
C PRO A 371 -11.77 9.02 -13.96
N THR A 372 -13.04 9.39 -14.21
CA THR A 372 -13.43 10.62 -14.91
C THR A 372 -14.54 11.34 -14.17
N SER A 373 -14.64 12.65 -14.37
CA SER A 373 -15.61 13.48 -13.66
C SER A 373 -16.96 13.45 -14.36
N ARG A 374 -17.95 12.76 -13.78
CA ARG A 374 -19.33 12.70 -14.27
C ARG A 374 -20.33 12.46 -13.14
N ALA A 375 -21.59 12.81 -13.40
CA ALA A 375 -22.69 12.43 -12.51
C ALA A 375 -22.90 10.92 -12.57
N VAL A 376 -23.29 10.32 -11.44
CA VAL A 376 -23.49 8.89 -11.28
C VAL A 376 -24.82 8.63 -10.61
N ARG A 377 -25.59 7.68 -11.15
CA ARG A 377 -26.84 7.20 -10.56
C ARG A 377 -26.59 5.97 -9.68
N LEU A 378 -27.05 6.04 -8.44
CA LEU A 378 -26.84 5.02 -7.42
C LEU A 378 -28.11 4.23 -7.10
N ASN A 379 -27.95 2.93 -6.88
CA ASN A 379 -28.96 2.04 -6.32
C ASN A 379 -28.69 1.81 -4.83
N LEU A 380 -29.25 2.67 -3.97
CA LEU A 380 -28.98 2.65 -2.52
C LEU A 380 -29.52 1.40 -1.81
N LYS A 381 -30.39 0.61 -2.45
CA LYS A 381 -30.87 -0.68 -1.93
C LYS A 381 -29.77 -1.74 -1.81
N HIS A 382 -28.61 -1.49 -2.42
CA HIS A 382 -27.41 -2.33 -2.25
C HIS A 382 -26.66 -2.06 -0.94
N LEU A 383 -27.02 -1.00 -0.21
CA LEU A 383 -26.43 -0.62 1.06
C LEU A 383 -27.45 -0.76 2.20
N GLU A 384 -26.94 -0.99 3.41
CA GLU A 384 -27.76 -1.15 4.62
C GLU A 384 -28.02 0.21 5.29
N GLY A 385 -29.26 0.68 5.19
CA GLY A 385 -29.76 1.88 5.85
C GLY A 385 -30.85 2.61 5.05
N ASN A 386 -31.44 3.65 5.65
CA ASN A 386 -32.48 4.46 4.98
C ASN A 386 -32.01 5.87 4.61
N VAL A 387 -30.95 6.37 5.25
CA VAL A 387 -30.38 7.69 5.02
C VAL A 387 -28.87 7.57 4.92
N PHE A 388 -28.31 8.11 3.84
CA PHE A 388 -26.90 8.00 3.52
C PHE A 388 -26.27 9.39 3.39
N GLY A 389 -25.05 9.53 3.90
CA GLY A 389 -24.19 10.68 3.61
C GLY A 389 -23.28 10.38 2.43
N ALA A 390 -23.08 11.37 1.57
CA ALA A 390 -22.07 11.35 0.52
C ALA A 390 -20.87 12.22 0.90
N VAL A 391 -19.66 11.74 0.66
CA VAL A 391 -18.42 12.52 0.84
C VAL A 391 -17.55 12.34 -0.39
N TRP A 392 -17.10 13.46 -0.96
CA TRP A 392 -16.18 13.48 -2.08
C TRP A 392 -14.77 13.81 -1.61
N TYR A 393 -13.78 13.12 -2.17
CA TYR A 393 -12.37 13.48 -2.07
C TYR A 393 -11.76 13.68 -3.45
N SER A 394 -10.90 14.70 -3.55
CA SER A 394 -10.01 14.85 -4.69
C SER A 394 -8.74 14.04 -4.42
N PRO A 395 -8.45 12.97 -5.18
CA PRO A 395 -7.22 12.19 -5.03
C PRO A 395 -5.95 13.01 -5.36
N ARG A 396 -6.09 14.11 -6.11
CA ARG A 396 -5.00 15.04 -6.46
C ARG A 396 -4.58 15.94 -5.30
N THR A 397 -5.55 16.41 -4.52
CA THR A 397 -5.33 17.48 -3.52
C THR A 397 -5.62 17.06 -2.09
N GLY A 398 -6.31 15.93 -1.88
CA GLY A 398 -6.82 15.51 -0.58
C GLY A 398 -7.95 16.39 -0.03
N LYS A 399 -8.48 17.34 -0.82
CA LYS A 399 -9.61 18.17 -0.42
C LYS A 399 -10.87 17.30 -0.30
N ARG A 400 -11.69 17.61 0.70
CA ARG A 400 -12.91 16.88 1.09
C ARG A 400 -14.12 17.78 0.94
N TRP A 401 -15.22 17.25 0.42
CA TRP A 401 -16.52 17.92 0.35
C TRP A 401 -17.61 17.01 0.87
N ASN A 402 -18.57 17.59 1.61
CA ASN A 402 -19.79 16.88 1.97
C ASN A 402 -20.79 17.04 0.81
N GLY A 403 -21.30 15.92 0.32
CA GLY A 403 -22.46 15.89 -0.56
C GLY A 403 -23.76 16.08 0.23
N LYS A 404 -24.88 16.01 -0.49
CA LYS A 404 -26.21 16.01 0.13
C LYS A 404 -26.51 14.65 0.76
N ASP A 405 -27.44 14.65 1.69
CA ASP A 405 -28.03 13.42 2.22
C ASP A 405 -28.88 12.76 1.14
N LEU A 406 -28.78 11.44 1.05
CA LEU A 406 -29.53 10.63 0.11
C LEU A 406 -30.48 9.73 0.91
N LYS A 407 -31.68 9.50 0.38
CA LYS A 407 -32.67 8.59 0.99
C LYS A 407 -32.93 7.41 0.08
N LEU A 408 -33.20 6.26 0.70
CA LEU A 408 -33.41 4.99 0.01
C LEU A 408 -34.52 5.03 -1.04
N ASP A 409 -35.59 5.78 -0.77
CA ASP A 409 -36.80 5.85 -1.61
C ASP A 409 -36.77 6.97 -2.68
N GLU A 410 -35.66 7.71 -2.80
CA GLU A 410 -35.49 8.80 -3.76
C GLU A 410 -34.49 8.42 -4.86
N GLU A 411 -34.60 9.05 -6.05
CA GLU A 411 -33.59 8.88 -7.09
C GLU A 411 -32.26 9.49 -6.61
N ALA A 412 -31.23 8.65 -6.48
CA ALA A 412 -29.92 9.05 -5.98
C ALA A 412 -28.97 9.34 -7.15
N ILE A 413 -28.92 10.59 -7.59
CA ILE A 413 -27.90 11.08 -8.53
C ILE A 413 -26.90 11.95 -7.76
N VAL A 414 -25.63 11.58 -7.82
CA VAL A 414 -24.53 12.32 -7.21
C VAL A 414 -23.59 12.84 -8.29
N GLN A 415 -22.98 14.00 -8.04
CA GLN A 415 -22.02 14.59 -8.96
C GLN A 415 -20.77 15.08 -8.22
N PRO A 416 -19.58 14.98 -8.82
CA PRO A 416 -18.38 15.57 -8.28
C PRO A 416 -18.53 17.08 -8.03
N PRO A 417 -17.87 17.64 -7.00
CA PRO A 417 -17.92 19.07 -6.70
C PRO A 417 -17.43 19.97 -7.84
N GLU A 418 -16.51 19.47 -8.68
CA GLU A 418 -15.93 20.21 -9.81
C GLU A 418 -15.93 19.31 -11.05
N LEU A 419 -16.49 19.79 -12.16
CA LEU A 419 -16.78 18.99 -13.37
C LEU A 419 -15.71 19.18 -14.46
N GLN A 420 -14.48 18.75 -14.17
CA GLN A 420 -13.39 18.74 -15.14
C GLN A 420 -13.23 17.32 -15.70
N PRO A 421 -13.42 17.07 -17.01
CA PRO A 421 -13.54 15.73 -17.58
C PRO A 421 -12.40 14.76 -17.17
N GLU A 422 -11.16 15.25 -17.19
CA GLU A 422 -9.94 14.48 -16.89
C GLU A 422 -9.66 14.27 -15.39
N TRP A 423 -10.57 14.73 -14.51
CA TRP A 423 -10.35 14.64 -13.07
C TRP A 423 -10.99 13.39 -12.48
N ASP A 424 -10.16 12.65 -11.77
CA ASP A 424 -10.54 11.49 -10.95
C ASP A 424 -11.17 11.90 -9.61
N TRP A 425 -12.02 11.05 -9.04
CA TRP A 425 -12.71 11.34 -7.79
C TRP A 425 -12.88 10.10 -6.93
N ILE A 426 -12.90 10.30 -5.62
CA ILE A 426 -13.32 9.26 -4.68
C ILE A 426 -14.64 9.70 -4.08
N LEU A 427 -15.60 8.80 -4.09
CA LEU A 427 -16.89 8.98 -3.47
C LEU A 427 -17.04 7.96 -2.35
N LEU A 428 -17.31 8.44 -1.14
CA LEU A 428 -17.79 7.60 -0.05
C LEU A 428 -19.30 7.78 0.08
N ILE A 429 -20.04 6.67 0.11
CA ILE A 429 -21.45 6.63 0.49
C ILE A 429 -21.54 5.80 1.76
N GLY A 430 -22.05 6.39 2.84
CA GLY A 430 -22.16 5.73 4.14
C GLY A 430 -23.53 5.95 4.78
N SER A 431 -24.09 4.90 5.36
CA SER A 431 -25.29 4.96 6.18
C SER A 431 -25.07 5.85 7.39
N LYS A 432 -26.04 6.70 7.71
CA LYS A 432 -26.01 7.57 8.91
C LYS A 432 -26.53 6.89 10.18
N GLN A 433 -26.85 5.60 10.10
CA GLN A 433 -27.56 4.83 11.13
C GLN A 433 -26.65 3.85 11.88
#